data_AF-A0A842UY97-F1
#
_entry.id   AF-A0A842UY97-F1
#
_cell.length_a   1.000
_cell.length_b   1.000
_cell.length_c   1.000
_cell.angle_alpha   90.00
_cell.angle_beta   90.00
_cell.angle_gamma   90.00
#
_symmetry.space_group_name_H-M   'P 1'
#
loop_
_entity.id
_entity.type
_entity.pdbx_description
1 polymer ?
#
loop_
_entity_poly.entity_id
_entity_poly.type
_entity_poly.pdbx_seq_one_letter_code
_entity_poly.pdbx_strand_id
1 'polypeptide(L)' 'MSKKIISLSVDKNVYDRYNSKCKKEGMIISKQVEIFMKKKLEEQG' A
#
# COMPACT_ATOMS: atom_id res chain seq x y z
N MET A 1 -13.93 -8.17 10.91
CA MET A 1 -13.14 -6.92 10.83
C MET A 1 -13.77 -6.00 9.81
N SER A 2 -14.03 -4.75 10.18
CA SER A 2 -14.55 -3.73 9.24
C SER A 2 -13.43 -3.28 8.30
N LYS A 3 -13.77 -3.14 7.00
CA LYS A 3 -12.88 -2.53 6.00
C LYS A 3 -13.29 -1.08 5.82
N LYS A 4 -12.32 -0.17 5.76
CA LYS A 4 -12.55 1.24 5.42
C LYS A 4 -12.06 1.49 4.00
N ILE A 5 -12.92 2.07 3.16
CA ILE A 5 -12.55 2.52 1.82
C ILE A 5 -12.07 3.97 1.94
N ILE A 6 -10.92 4.26 1.36
CA ILE A 6 -10.30 5.59 1.37
C ILE A 6 -9.85 5.96 -0.04
N SER A 7 -9.85 7.25 -0.36
CA SER A 7 -9.15 7.80 -1.52
C SER A 7 -7.81 8.35 -1.05
N LEU A 8 -6.74 8.08 -1.80
CA LEU A 8 -5.38 8.53 -1.50
C LEU A 8 -4.79 9.25 -2.71
N SER A 9 -4.20 10.42 -2.47
CA SER A 9 -3.37 11.12 -3.45
C SER A 9 -1.91 10.79 -3.18
N VAL A 10 -1.22 10.27 -4.19
CA VAL A 10 0.20 9.92 -4.15
C VAL A 10 0.87 10.37 -5.44
N ASP A 11 2.19 10.49 -5.42
CA ASP A 11 2.95 10.77 -6.64
C ASP A 11 2.68 9.69 -7.71
N LYS A 12 2.38 10.14 -8.93
CA LYS A 12 2.01 9.26 -10.05
C LYS A 12 3.14 8.28 -10.40
N ASN A 13 4.38 8.76 -10.48
CA ASN A 13 5.51 7.94 -10.88
C ASN A 13 5.83 6.89 -9.82
N VAL A 14 5.71 7.24 -8.54
CA VAL A 14 5.85 6.31 -7.42
C VAL A 14 4.78 5.23 -7.50
N TYR A 15 3.51 5.62 -7.67
CA TYR A 15 2.41 4.66 -7.78
C TYR A 15 2.59 3.72 -8.97
N ASP A 16 2.89 4.24 -10.17
CA ASP A 16 3.00 3.44 -11.38
C ASP A 16 4.15 2.42 -11.30
N ARG A 17 5.29 2.83 -10.74
CA ARG A 17 6.44 1.94 -10.50
C ARG A 17 6.11 0.86 -9.48
N TYR A 18 5.48 1.22 -8.36
CA TYR A 18 5.17 0.27 -7.31
C TYR A 18 4.03 -0.68 -7.71
N ASN A 19 3.02 -0.20 -8.44
CA ASN A 19 1.97 -1.01 -9.02
C ASN A 19 2.52 -2.02 -10.04
N SER A 20 3.46 -1.59 -10.89
CA SER A 20 4.17 -2.49 -11.82
C SER A 20 4.92 -3.60 -11.09
N LYS A 21 5.60 -3.26 -9.98
CA LYS A 21 6.23 -4.25 -9.11
C LYS A 21 5.21 -5.23 -8.52
N CYS A 22 4.12 -4.71 -7.95
CA CYS A 22 3.07 -5.54 -7.35
C CYS A 22 2.49 -6.55 -8.36
N LYS A 23 2.22 -6.11 -9.60
CA LYS A 23 1.72 -6.98 -10.67
C LYS A 23 2.71 -8.09 -11.02
N LYS A 24 4.00 -7.78 -11.13
CA LYS A 24 5.05 -8.77 -11.42
C LYS A 24 5.18 -9.84 -10.33
N GLU A 25 4.96 -9.44 -9.08
CA GLU A 25 5.14 -10.31 -7.91
C GLU A 25 3.82 -10.94 -7.42
N GLY A 26 2.70 -10.73 -8.12
CA GLY A 26 1.38 -11.25 -7.72
C GLY A 26 0.80 -10.61 -6.45
N MET A 27 1.24 -9.40 -6.11
CA MET A 27 0.81 -8.67 -4.91
C MET A 27 -0.39 -7.77 -5.16
N ILE A 28 -1.24 -7.61 -4.13
CA ILE A 28 -2.37 -6.68 -4.14
C ILE A 28 -1.94 -5.33 -3.55
N ILE A 29 -2.07 -4.24 -4.33
CA ILE A 29 -1.62 -2.89 -3.94
C ILE A 29 -2.26 -2.40 -2.63
N SER A 30 -3.56 -2.61 -2.43
CA SER A 30 -4.26 -2.20 -1.21
C SER A 30 -3.74 -2.94 0.03
N LYS A 31 -3.31 -4.20 -0.15
CA LYS A 31 -2.71 -4.98 0.93
C LYS A 31 -1.32 -4.46 1.29
N GLN A 32 -0.55 -4.03 0.30
CA GLN A 32 0.76 -3.43 0.53
C GLN A 32 0.66 -2.11 1.29
N VAL A 33 -0.33 -1.28 0.96
CA VAL A 33 -0.61 -0.05 1.73
C VAL A 33 -0.99 -0.38 3.18
N GLU A 34 -1.82 -1.40 3.41
CA GLU A 34 -2.16 -1.86 4.76
C GLU A 34 -0.91 -2.36 5.53
N ILE A 35 -0.04 -3.15 4.88
CA ILE A 35 1.21 -3.65 5.48
C ILE A 35 2.13 -2.48 5.83
N PHE A 36 2.26 -1.48 4.95
CA PHE A 36 3.06 -0.29 5.22
C PHE A 36 2.55 0.46 6.46
N MET A 37 1.23 0.67 6.57
CA MET A 37 0.63 1.32 7.74
C MET A 37 0.91 0.54 9.03
N LYS A 38 0.79 -0.79 9.01
CA LYS A 38 1.09 -1.65 10.18
C LYS A 38 2.55 -1.52 10.62
N LYS A 39 3.50 -1.64 9.68
CA LYS A 39 4.93 -1.49 9.98
C LYS A 39 5.23 -0.12 10.60
N LYS A 40 4.62 0.95 10.09
CA LYS A 40 4.80 2.30 10.65
C LYS A 40 4.25 2.45 12.07
N LEU A 41 3.20 1.72 12.42
CA LEU A 41 2.67 1.68 13.78
C LEU A 41 3.54 0.83 14.71
N GLU A 42 4.10 -0.27 14.21
CA GLU A 42 5.05 -1.13 14.95
C GLU A 42 6.37 -0.40 15.23
N GLU A 43 6.87 0.42 14.30
CA GLU A 43 8.07 1.26 14.48
C GLU A 43 7.89 2.38 15.53
N GLN A 44 6.66 2.68 15.93
CA GLN A 44 6.33 3.72 16.92
C GLN A 44 6.03 3.17 18.32
N GLY A 45 6.07 1.85 18.51
CA GLY A 45 5.91 1.16 19.79
C GLY A 45 7.21 0.53 20.27
#